data_AF-A0A3G6RLY7-F1
#
_entry.id   AF-A0A3G6RLY7-F1
#
_cell.length_a   1.000
_cell.length_b   1.000
_cell.length_c   1.000
_cell.angle_alpha   90.00
_cell.angle_beta   90.00
_cell.angle_gamma   90.00
#
_symmetry.space_group_name_H-M   'P 1'
#
loop_
_entity.id
_entity.type
_entity.pdbx_description
1 polymer ?
#
loop_
_entity_poly.entity_id
_entity_poly.type
_entity_poly.pdbx_seq_one_letter_code
_entity_poly.pdbx_strand_id
1 'polypeptide(L)'
;MKKTFLYGAALFSLSLTAQQHQQPSRICGFDDALKMQDRENPGLRQVFDKVIKKIQAEKKANPLSATGKTVNGVYEIPVVVHVIEGNNASYTRTDAQIQTWLDNANKMYAGTYPWPAAGTPADFGTSAVFPIKLVLAKRDPNCNATTGIVRYNGTSLAGYTTSGMAYQTGNGASRAAIKTLAPHWSETSYFNIYVITTFDGSNTPTAGLMGFAAFPNSTDAGYESFMKTGVVTNPHDTTFAHEFGHAMGLYHTFEGGRYDAVPGDNDYCPPTTGVCGEDDDEVCDTERAGSAYTFWPVIPSNSTINPCTGANYQGVQYNMMNYTNTVAQKFTAGQGDRIEDFFMLIRSSLTTSKGATALPATPVSTTPIAATCNPTGVANPSTASAFLAGPTSVKLGDINNSSAATWPGAPAFYVDYTTKACVANSYTPLVVGQQQTVEVGFLKATNLDQSIRVWIDYNNNGAFEASELVASGNNVQAGAGGYGTFTANFTPPATAVQDTPLRMRVSADMGGANVACGQLAYGQIEDYSVRLVQNLGTSEVKTDKDDLVIYPNPVATGDKVFIKAKNAKNLKVSISDMSGRLVVSPSVSEERTGIFKINQNLEKGVYMIQVSNGKDSKTSKLIIK
;
A
#
# COMPACT_ATOMS: atom_id res chain seq x y z
N MET A 1 -56.67 -77.09 1.77
CA MET A 1 -56.08 -76.32 0.65
C MET A 1 -56.42 -74.84 0.84
N LYS A 2 -55.42 -73.99 0.61
CA LYS A 2 -55.27 -72.61 1.12
C LYS A 2 -56.36 -71.66 0.63
N LYS A 3 -56.95 -70.88 1.54
CA LYS A 3 -57.62 -69.60 1.27
C LYS A 3 -56.72 -68.50 1.80
N THR A 4 -56.12 -67.70 0.91
CA THR A 4 -55.30 -66.54 1.25
C THR A 4 -56.15 -65.27 1.21
N PHE A 5 -56.32 -64.65 2.37
CA PHE A 5 -56.74 -63.26 2.53
C PHE A 5 -55.52 -62.35 2.33
N LEU A 6 -55.67 -61.29 1.54
CA LEU A 6 -54.71 -60.19 1.42
C LEU A 6 -55.17 -59.05 2.33
N TYR A 7 -54.50 -58.88 3.47
CA TYR A 7 -54.60 -57.71 4.34
C TYR A 7 -53.25 -56.99 4.35
N GLY A 8 -53.29 -55.66 4.22
CA GLY A 8 -52.37 -54.72 4.87
C GLY A 8 -50.94 -54.62 4.35
N ALA A 9 -50.65 -53.56 3.60
CA ALA A 9 -49.33 -52.97 3.52
C ALA A 9 -49.45 -51.43 3.66
N ALA A 10 -49.53 -50.99 4.92
CA ALA A 10 -49.22 -49.63 5.33
C ALA A 10 -48.14 -49.75 6.41
N LEU A 11 -47.17 -48.82 6.40
CA LEU A 11 -45.99 -48.69 7.27
C LEU A 11 -44.75 -49.47 6.84
N PHE A 12 -43.82 -48.78 6.16
CA PHE A 12 -42.40 -48.70 6.51
C PHE A 12 -41.72 -47.64 5.62
N SER A 13 -42.03 -46.36 5.87
CA SER A 13 -41.18 -45.24 5.46
C SER A 13 -40.22 -44.94 6.62
N LEU A 14 -39.13 -45.71 6.72
CA LEU A 14 -38.01 -45.37 7.60
C LEU A 14 -37.10 -44.39 6.87
N SER A 15 -37.28 -43.13 7.25
CA SER A 15 -36.30 -42.03 7.29
C SER A 15 -34.84 -42.44 7.06
N LEU A 16 -34.35 -42.21 5.84
CA LEU A 16 -32.94 -41.99 5.53
C LEU A 16 -32.62 -40.50 5.72
N THR A 17 -32.56 -40.06 6.97
CA THR A 17 -32.00 -38.77 7.36
C THR A 17 -31.14 -38.99 8.59
N ALA A 18 -29.82 -39.04 8.40
CA ALA A 18 -28.77 -38.65 9.36
C ALA A 18 -27.46 -39.34 9.00
N GLN A 19 -26.71 -38.72 8.10
CA GLN A 19 -25.24 -38.59 8.13
C GLN A 19 -24.80 -37.77 6.91
N GLN A 20 -25.37 -36.57 6.77
CA GLN A 20 -24.62 -35.52 6.06
C GLN A 20 -23.47 -35.14 6.98
N HIS A 21 -22.27 -35.64 6.67
CA HIS A 21 -21.03 -35.10 7.20
C HIS A 21 -21.08 -33.57 7.05
N GLN A 22 -21.23 -32.84 8.15
CA GLN A 22 -20.88 -31.42 8.20
C GLN A 22 -19.42 -31.34 7.74
N GLN A 23 -19.18 -30.81 6.55
CA GLN A 23 -17.83 -30.41 6.17
C GLN A 23 -17.38 -29.37 7.19
N PRO A 24 -16.23 -29.52 7.87
CA PRO A 24 -15.78 -28.52 8.82
C PRO A 24 -15.61 -27.19 8.09
N SER A 25 -16.38 -26.18 8.48
CA SER A 25 -16.34 -24.84 7.88
C SER A 25 -15.02 -24.14 8.23
N ARG A 26 -14.59 -23.20 7.37
CA ARG A 26 -13.34 -22.44 7.53
C ARG A 26 -13.46 -21.48 8.72
N ILE A 27 -12.38 -21.36 9.49
CA ILE A 27 -12.27 -20.47 10.65
C ILE A 27 -11.05 -19.56 10.43
N CYS A 28 -11.16 -18.30 10.84
CA CYS A 28 -10.07 -17.33 10.90
C CYS A 28 -9.55 -17.22 12.34
N GLY A 29 -8.23 -17.03 12.49
CA GLY A 29 -7.56 -16.84 13.79
C GLY A 29 -7.52 -15.39 14.26
N PHE A 30 -8.12 -14.45 13.52
CA PHE A 30 -8.03 -13.02 13.80
C PHE A 30 -8.39 -12.66 15.24
N ASP A 31 -9.49 -13.18 15.79
CA ASP A 31 -9.95 -12.83 17.15
C ASP A 31 -8.91 -13.19 18.22
N ASP A 32 -8.21 -14.31 18.05
CA ASP A 32 -7.14 -14.73 18.95
C ASP A 32 -5.90 -13.85 18.78
N ALA A 33 -5.56 -13.48 17.54
CA ALA A 33 -4.47 -12.55 17.25
C ALA A 33 -4.74 -11.15 17.85
N LEU A 34 -5.98 -10.66 17.73
CA LEU A 34 -6.43 -9.38 18.28
C LEU A 34 -6.38 -9.39 19.82
N LYS A 35 -6.83 -10.48 20.46
CA LYS A 35 -6.73 -10.63 21.93
C LYS A 35 -5.28 -10.68 22.41
N MET A 36 -4.38 -11.32 21.67
CA MET A 36 -2.95 -11.32 22.01
C MET A 36 -2.39 -9.89 21.94
N GLN A 37 -2.74 -9.16 20.87
CA GLN A 37 -2.33 -7.77 20.70
C GLN A 37 -2.85 -6.86 21.82
N ASP A 38 -4.13 -6.99 22.21
CA ASP A 38 -4.73 -6.22 23.31
C ASP A 38 -4.04 -6.52 24.65
N ARG A 39 -3.53 -7.74 24.86
CA ARG A 39 -2.74 -8.10 26.06
C ARG A 39 -1.34 -7.48 26.04
N GLU A 40 -0.71 -7.43 24.87
CA GLU A 40 0.61 -6.82 24.69
C GLU A 40 0.57 -5.30 24.78
N ASN A 41 -0.52 -4.67 24.30
CA ASN A 41 -0.70 -3.22 24.31
C ASN A 41 -2.09 -2.82 24.84
N PRO A 42 -2.35 -2.97 26.15
CA PRO A 42 -3.67 -2.68 26.72
C PRO A 42 -4.10 -1.23 26.49
N GLY A 43 -5.33 -1.03 26.02
CA GLY A 43 -5.92 0.30 25.84
C GLY A 43 -5.61 0.95 24.48
N LEU A 44 -4.65 0.43 23.71
CA LEU A 44 -4.18 1.08 22.49
C LEU A 44 -5.22 1.05 21.36
N ARG A 45 -5.95 -0.05 21.23
CA ARG A 45 -7.06 -0.18 20.27
C ARG A 45 -8.14 0.87 20.53
N GLN A 46 -8.57 1.02 21.78
CA GLN A 46 -9.57 2.02 22.17
C GLN A 46 -9.09 3.46 21.92
N VAL A 47 -7.78 3.73 21.98
CA VAL A 47 -7.22 5.03 21.61
C VAL A 47 -7.37 5.27 20.11
N PHE A 48 -7.00 4.30 19.26
CA PHE A 48 -7.17 4.41 17.81
C PHE A 48 -8.64 4.52 17.41
N ASP A 49 -9.53 3.70 17.96
CA ASP A 49 -10.96 3.76 17.66
C ASP A 49 -11.55 5.15 17.99
N LYS A 50 -11.12 5.77 19.10
CA LYS A 50 -11.51 7.15 19.43
C LYS A 50 -10.99 8.18 18.43
N VAL A 51 -9.75 8.02 17.97
CA VAL A 51 -9.17 8.91 16.95
C VAL A 51 -9.94 8.77 15.63
N ILE A 52 -10.23 7.55 15.19
CA ILE A 52 -11.01 7.27 13.98
C ILE A 52 -12.43 7.84 14.09
N LYS A 53 -13.13 7.58 15.20
CA LYS A 53 -14.48 8.14 15.43
C LYS A 53 -14.50 9.66 15.41
N LYS A 54 -13.46 10.31 15.94
CA LYS A 54 -13.30 11.77 15.85
C LYS A 54 -13.14 12.21 14.39
N ILE A 55 -12.25 11.57 13.64
CA ILE A 55 -12.03 11.85 12.20
C ILE A 55 -13.34 11.71 11.42
N GLN A 56 -14.08 10.62 11.64
CA GLN A 56 -15.35 10.34 10.97
C GLN A 56 -16.46 11.33 11.32
N ALA A 57 -16.63 11.65 12.62
CA ALA A 57 -17.61 12.63 13.07
C ALA A 57 -17.34 14.02 12.47
N GLU A 58 -16.07 14.40 12.37
CA GLU A 58 -15.63 15.65 11.78
C GLU A 58 -15.78 15.66 10.24
N LYS A 59 -15.47 14.56 9.53
CA LYS A 59 -15.74 14.39 8.09
C LYS A 59 -17.23 14.53 7.78
N LYS A 60 -18.11 13.95 8.60
CA LYS A 60 -19.57 14.08 8.47
C LYS A 60 -20.05 15.53 8.66
N ALA A 61 -19.38 16.29 9.53
CA ALA A 61 -19.67 17.71 9.75
C ALA A 61 -19.12 18.62 8.63
N ASN A 62 -18.11 18.17 7.89
CA ASN A 62 -17.51 18.92 6.78
C ASN A 62 -17.09 18.02 5.60
N PRO A 63 -18.02 17.68 4.68
CA PRO A 63 -17.80 16.69 3.61
C PRO A 63 -16.81 17.12 2.51
N LEU A 64 -16.19 18.30 2.62
CA LEU A 64 -15.19 18.81 1.66
C LEU A 64 -13.73 18.47 2.06
N SER A 65 -13.50 17.77 3.18
CA SER A 65 -12.16 17.34 3.59
C SER A 65 -11.75 16.04 2.89
N ALA A 66 -11.15 16.14 1.71
CA ALA A 66 -10.54 15.00 1.03
C ALA A 66 -9.18 14.64 1.64
N THR A 67 -8.92 13.35 1.86
CA THR A 67 -7.59 12.81 2.24
C THR A 67 -7.22 11.64 1.33
N GLY A 68 -5.99 11.64 0.81
CA GLY A 68 -5.40 10.50 0.10
C GLY A 68 -4.87 10.81 -1.30
N LYS A 69 -3.67 10.32 -1.63
CA LYS A 69 -3.04 10.42 -2.95
C LYS A 69 -3.07 9.07 -3.67
N THR A 70 -3.72 9.00 -4.83
CA THR A 70 -3.80 7.78 -5.65
C THR A 70 -2.86 7.83 -6.86
N VAL A 71 -2.31 6.68 -7.31
CA VAL A 71 -1.70 6.54 -8.65
C VAL A 71 -2.73 5.90 -9.58
N ASN A 72 -3.18 6.60 -10.63
CA ASN A 72 -4.30 6.17 -11.47
C ASN A 72 -5.56 5.75 -10.66
N GLY A 73 -5.75 6.29 -9.45
CA GLY A 73 -6.85 5.90 -8.60
C GLY A 73 -6.65 4.62 -7.77
N VAL A 74 -5.45 4.00 -7.72
CA VAL A 74 -5.18 2.74 -6.98
C VAL A 74 -3.90 2.82 -6.13
N TYR A 75 -3.96 2.27 -4.92
CA TYR A 75 -2.85 2.06 -4.00
C TYR A 75 -2.21 0.69 -4.26
N GLU A 76 -0.99 0.66 -4.78
CA GLU A 76 -0.23 -0.58 -4.90
C GLU A 76 0.51 -0.87 -3.59
N ILE A 77 0.23 -2.03 -2.98
CA ILE A 77 0.81 -2.48 -1.72
C ILE A 77 1.85 -3.56 -2.05
N PRO A 78 3.15 -3.32 -1.80
CA PRO A 78 4.17 -4.35 -1.97
C PRO A 78 3.97 -5.48 -0.97
N VAL A 79 3.91 -6.71 -1.46
CA VAL A 79 3.83 -7.91 -0.62
C VAL A 79 5.05 -8.80 -0.82
N VAL A 80 5.48 -9.46 0.25
CA VAL A 80 6.45 -10.55 0.20
C VAL A 80 5.80 -11.82 0.74
N VAL A 81 5.93 -12.92 0.00
CA VAL A 81 5.41 -14.22 0.37
C VAL A 81 6.55 -15.10 0.86
N HIS A 82 6.60 -15.34 2.16
CA HIS A 82 7.53 -16.25 2.81
C HIS A 82 6.93 -17.66 2.84
N VAL A 83 7.37 -18.53 1.95
CA VAL A 83 6.90 -19.93 1.88
C VAL A 83 7.77 -20.78 2.79
N ILE A 84 7.16 -21.35 3.83
CA ILE A 84 7.85 -22.23 4.77
C ILE A 84 7.57 -23.68 4.37
N GLU A 85 8.56 -24.31 3.76
CA GLU A 85 8.42 -25.62 3.13
C GLU A 85 8.64 -26.76 4.15
N GLY A 86 7.80 -27.79 4.05
CA GLY A 86 7.99 -29.05 4.76
C GLY A 86 8.62 -30.12 3.85
N ASN A 87 8.51 -31.39 4.25
CA ASN A 87 8.97 -32.54 3.46
C ASN A 87 7.86 -33.18 2.59
N ASN A 88 6.60 -32.80 2.82
CA ASN A 88 5.47 -33.36 2.08
C ASN A 88 5.14 -32.50 0.85
N ALA A 89 5.33 -33.09 -0.34
CA ALA A 89 5.11 -32.44 -1.63
C ALA A 89 3.66 -31.97 -1.86
N SER A 90 2.66 -32.50 -1.15
CA SER A 90 1.26 -32.03 -1.22
C SER A 90 1.07 -30.60 -0.72
N TYR A 91 2.02 -30.07 0.07
CA TYR A 91 1.99 -28.69 0.54
C TYR A 91 2.81 -27.74 -0.32
N THR A 92 3.59 -28.23 -1.29
CA THR A 92 4.39 -27.39 -2.19
C THR A 92 3.48 -26.53 -3.07
N ARG A 93 3.83 -25.25 -3.22
CA ARG A 93 3.12 -24.28 -4.05
C ARG A 93 4.08 -23.65 -5.05
N THR A 94 3.70 -23.57 -6.32
CA THR A 94 4.51 -22.91 -7.35
C THR A 94 4.32 -21.39 -7.30
N ASP A 95 5.28 -20.64 -7.84
CA ASP A 95 5.20 -19.18 -7.92
C ASP A 95 3.96 -18.73 -8.73
N ALA A 96 3.61 -19.46 -9.78
CA ALA A 96 2.42 -19.19 -10.59
C ALA A 96 1.11 -19.37 -9.79
N GLN A 97 1.05 -20.37 -8.91
CA GLN A 97 -0.11 -20.57 -8.03
C GLN A 97 -0.22 -19.43 -7.00
N ILE A 98 0.90 -19.01 -6.41
CA ILE A 98 0.95 -17.87 -5.47
C ILE A 98 0.52 -16.57 -6.16
N GLN A 99 1.02 -16.31 -7.37
CA GLN A 99 0.62 -15.14 -8.16
C GLN A 99 -0.88 -15.17 -8.48
N THR A 100 -1.40 -16.31 -8.93
CA THR A 100 -2.84 -16.46 -9.25
C THR A 100 -3.71 -16.23 -8.01
N TRP A 101 -3.28 -16.74 -6.86
CA TRP A 101 -3.97 -16.55 -5.58
C TRP A 101 -4.02 -15.06 -5.18
N LEU A 102 -2.91 -14.33 -5.30
CA LEU A 102 -2.88 -12.87 -5.08
C LEU A 102 -3.73 -12.10 -6.11
N ASP A 103 -3.68 -12.48 -7.39
CA ASP A 103 -4.48 -11.85 -8.44
C ASP A 103 -5.98 -12.05 -8.21
N ASN A 104 -6.38 -13.19 -7.66
CA ASN A 104 -7.77 -13.46 -7.30
C ASN A 104 -8.22 -12.58 -6.13
N ALA A 105 -7.40 -12.42 -5.08
CA ALA A 105 -7.69 -11.48 -4.00
C ALA A 105 -7.80 -10.03 -4.52
N ASN A 106 -6.91 -9.61 -5.42
CA ASN A 106 -6.99 -8.30 -6.07
C ASN A 106 -8.31 -8.09 -6.84
N LYS A 107 -8.79 -9.10 -7.56
CA LYS A 107 -10.08 -9.02 -8.26
C LYS A 107 -11.26 -8.93 -7.28
N MET A 108 -11.17 -9.57 -6.10
CA MET A 108 -12.21 -9.47 -5.07
C MET A 108 -12.28 -8.05 -4.50
N TYR A 109 -11.13 -7.43 -4.21
CA TYR A 109 -11.07 -6.02 -3.79
C TYR A 109 -11.51 -5.05 -4.89
N ALA A 110 -11.21 -5.36 -6.15
CA ALA A 110 -11.68 -4.58 -7.27
C ALA A 110 -13.17 -4.81 -7.61
N GLY A 111 -13.88 -5.69 -6.88
CA GLY A 111 -15.27 -6.05 -7.19
C GLY A 111 -15.48 -6.74 -8.55
N THR A 112 -14.41 -7.27 -9.15
CA THR A 112 -14.40 -7.86 -10.51
C THR A 112 -14.15 -9.37 -10.53
N TYR A 113 -14.10 -10.01 -9.36
CA TYR A 113 -13.87 -11.44 -9.28
C TYR A 113 -15.01 -12.22 -9.98
N PRO A 114 -14.70 -13.12 -10.93
CA PRO A 114 -15.71 -13.84 -11.70
C PRO A 114 -16.25 -15.02 -10.91
N TRP A 115 -17.16 -14.76 -9.98
CA TRP A 115 -17.80 -15.81 -9.18
C TRP A 115 -18.51 -16.85 -10.07
N PRO A 116 -18.48 -18.14 -9.71
CA PRO A 116 -19.20 -19.18 -10.44
C PRO A 116 -20.69 -18.88 -10.52
N ALA A 117 -21.26 -18.86 -11.72
CA ALA A 117 -22.71 -18.66 -11.89
C ALA A 117 -23.52 -19.73 -11.14
N ALA A 118 -23.01 -20.97 -11.12
CA ALA A 118 -23.56 -22.03 -10.29
C ALA A 118 -23.26 -21.77 -8.81
N GLY A 119 -24.30 -21.54 -8.02
CA GLY A 119 -24.20 -21.32 -6.58
C GLY A 119 -24.04 -19.85 -6.16
N THR A 120 -23.86 -18.91 -7.09
CA THR A 120 -23.99 -17.47 -6.78
C THR A 120 -25.47 -17.12 -6.64
N PRO A 121 -25.92 -16.60 -5.49
CA PRO A 121 -27.32 -16.21 -5.29
C PRO A 121 -27.75 -15.09 -6.24
N ALA A 122 -29.01 -15.13 -6.69
CA ALA A 122 -29.55 -14.12 -7.63
C ALA A 122 -29.63 -12.71 -7.01
N ASP A 123 -29.68 -12.64 -5.69
CA ASP A 123 -29.74 -11.44 -4.85
C ASP A 123 -28.37 -11.06 -4.24
N PHE A 124 -27.27 -11.65 -4.73
CA PHE A 124 -25.91 -11.35 -4.30
C PHE A 124 -25.56 -9.86 -4.48
N GLY A 125 -26.05 -9.23 -5.56
CA GLY A 125 -25.79 -7.82 -5.87
C GLY A 125 -24.36 -7.54 -6.32
N THR A 126 -23.86 -6.34 -6.05
CA THR A 126 -22.53 -5.87 -6.45
C THR A 126 -21.64 -5.66 -5.23
N SER A 127 -20.36 -6.03 -5.34
CA SER A 127 -19.37 -5.75 -4.30
C SER A 127 -18.87 -4.31 -4.39
N ALA A 128 -18.57 -3.71 -3.24
CA ALA A 128 -17.79 -2.49 -3.21
C ALA A 128 -16.42 -2.69 -3.86
N VAL A 129 -15.87 -1.58 -4.37
CA VAL A 129 -14.57 -1.52 -5.04
C VAL A 129 -13.63 -0.75 -4.15
N PHE A 130 -12.52 -1.38 -3.76
CA PHE A 130 -11.45 -0.74 -3.03
C PHE A 130 -10.30 -0.44 -3.98
N PRO A 131 -9.75 0.78 -3.97
CA PRO A 131 -8.63 1.17 -4.82
C PRO A 131 -7.31 0.60 -4.29
N ILE A 132 -7.23 -0.71 -4.03
CA ILE A 132 -6.05 -1.37 -3.46
C ILE A 132 -5.66 -2.55 -4.34
N LYS A 133 -4.35 -2.71 -4.55
CA LYS A 133 -3.79 -3.82 -5.32
C LYS A 133 -2.51 -4.32 -4.67
N LEU A 134 -2.51 -5.59 -4.29
CA LEU A 134 -1.35 -6.30 -3.77
C LEU A 134 -0.43 -6.68 -4.92
N VAL A 135 0.85 -6.33 -4.82
CA VAL A 135 1.84 -6.59 -5.86
C VAL A 135 3.06 -7.26 -5.24
N LEU A 136 3.42 -8.45 -5.73
CA LEU A 136 4.65 -9.11 -5.32
C LEU A 136 5.84 -8.16 -5.48
N ALA A 137 6.64 -8.03 -4.43
CA ALA A 137 7.81 -7.18 -4.41
C ALA A 137 8.74 -7.49 -5.59
N LYS A 138 9.33 -6.44 -6.15
CA LYS A 138 10.30 -6.47 -7.26
C LYS A 138 11.69 -6.06 -6.81
N ARG A 139 11.81 -5.58 -5.57
CA ARG A 139 13.07 -5.25 -4.89
C ARG A 139 13.03 -5.83 -3.48
N ASP A 140 14.16 -6.32 -2.98
CA ASP A 140 14.30 -6.75 -1.59
C ASP A 140 14.78 -5.59 -0.69
N PRO A 141 14.83 -5.77 0.65
CA PRO A 141 15.30 -4.73 1.58
C PRO A 141 16.76 -4.31 1.37
N ASN A 142 17.57 -5.17 0.73
CA ASN A 142 18.98 -4.93 0.41
C ASN A 142 19.19 -4.33 -0.99
N CYS A 143 18.10 -3.97 -1.67
CA CYS A 143 18.08 -3.40 -3.01
C CYS A 143 18.50 -4.34 -4.15
N ASN A 144 18.26 -5.64 -4.01
CA ASN A 144 18.38 -6.60 -5.10
C ASN A 144 17.03 -6.85 -5.78
N ALA A 145 17.05 -7.24 -7.05
CA ALA A 145 15.85 -7.70 -7.73
C ALA A 145 15.32 -8.98 -7.07
N THR A 146 14.00 -9.09 -6.92
CA THR A 146 13.34 -10.25 -6.31
C THR A 146 12.04 -10.57 -7.05
N THR A 147 11.58 -11.81 -6.91
CA THR A 147 10.25 -12.23 -7.35
C THR A 147 9.17 -11.84 -6.33
N GLY A 148 9.56 -11.49 -5.10
CA GLY A 148 8.67 -11.26 -3.97
C GLY A 148 8.20 -12.56 -3.30
N ILE A 149 8.73 -13.71 -3.72
CA ILE A 149 8.47 -15.02 -3.13
C ILE A 149 9.79 -15.57 -2.62
N VAL A 150 9.89 -15.82 -1.31
CA VAL A 150 11.10 -16.34 -0.67
C VAL A 150 10.75 -17.67 -0.01
N ARG A 151 11.58 -18.69 -0.24
CA ARG A 151 11.32 -20.07 0.21
C ARG A 151 12.32 -20.47 1.29
N TYR A 152 11.80 -21.05 2.35
CA TYR A 152 12.57 -21.46 3.53
C TYR A 152 12.30 -22.91 3.86
N ASN A 153 13.36 -23.66 4.17
CA ASN A 153 13.22 -25.04 4.61
C ASN A 153 12.86 -25.09 6.10
N GLY A 154 11.59 -25.33 6.41
CA GLY A 154 11.08 -25.44 7.78
C GLY A 154 11.38 -26.76 8.48
N THR A 155 12.01 -27.74 7.82
CA THR A 155 12.25 -29.08 8.40
C THR A 155 13.21 -29.07 9.59
N SER A 156 14.01 -28.01 9.74
CA SER A 156 14.89 -27.80 10.90
C SER A 156 14.15 -27.30 12.14
N LEU A 157 12.92 -26.79 11.98
CA LEU A 157 12.12 -26.27 13.09
C LEU A 157 11.43 -27.43 13.83
N ALA A 158 11.57 -27.44 15.15
CA ALA A 158 10.97 -28.46 16.00
C ALA A 158 9.45 -28.56 15.76
N GLY A 159 8.97 -29.77 15.45
CA GLY A 159 7.55 -30.07 15.24
C GLY A 159 6.94 -29.60 13.91
N TYR A 160 7.65 -28.80 13.09
CA TYR A 160 7.07 -28.21 11.88
C TYR A 160 6.66 -29.23 10.82
N THR A 161 7.46 -30.27 10.60
CA THR A 161 7.19 -31.29 9.58
C THR A 161 5.89 -32.06 9.82
N THR A 162 5.55 -32.28 11.09
CA THR A 162 4.34 -33.00 11.50
C THR A 162 3.17 -32.05 11.70
N SER A 163 3.42 -30.90 12.33
CA SER A 163 2.35 -30.05 12.86
C SER A 163 2.25 -28.65 12.27
N GLY A 164 3.18 -28.28 11.37
CA GLY A 164 3.25 -26.93 10.82
C GLY A 164 3.51 -25.89 11.92
N MET A 165 2.74 -24.80 11.94
CA MET A 165 2.83 -23.77 12.98
C MET A 165 1.96 -24.13 14.18
N ALA A 166 2.52 -23.98 15.38
CA ALA A 166 1.75 -23.96 16.61
C ALA A 166 0.94 -22.66 16.74
N TYR A 167 -0.37 -22.78 16.99
CA TYR A 167 -1.24 -21.63 17.18
C TYR A 167 -2.13 -21.77 18.41
N GLN A 168 -3.02 -22.76 18.46
CA GLN A 168 -3.97 -22.95 19.58
C GLN A 168 -3.49 -23.97 20.61
N THR A 169 -2.76 -25.02 20.18
CA THR A 169 -2.46 -26.19 21.02
C THR A 169 -0.99 -26.33 21.40
N GLY A 170 -0.13 -25.42 20.92
CA GLY A 170 1.32 -25.50 21.10
C GLY A 170 2.01 -26.55 20.21
N ASN A 171 1.26 -27.26 19.37
CA ASN A 171 1.80 -28.31 18.50
C ASN A 171 2.39 -27.73 17.21
N GLY A 172 3.70 -27.87 17.02
CA GLY A 172 4.40 -27.38 15.83
C GLY A 172 5.45 -26.32 16.16
N ALA A 173 5.96 -25.66 15.12
CA ALA A 173 6.93 -24.59 15.30
C ALA A 173 6.25 -23.31 15.79
N SER A 174 6.88 -22.60 16.72
CA SER A 174 6.37 -21.31 17.18
C SER A 174 6.47 -20.24 16.09
N ARG A 175 5.59 -19.24 16.14
CA ARG A 175 5.65 -18.04 15.29
C ARG A 175 7.03 -17.37 15.33
N ALA A 176 7.63 -17.25 16.52
CA ALA A 176 8.97 -16.70 16.68
C ALA A 176 10.06 -17.53 15.97
N ALA A 177 9.99 -18.87 16.05
CA ALA A 177 10.95 -19.75 15.39
C ALA A 177 10.84 -19.66 13.86
N ILE A 178 9.62 -19.62 13.32
CA ILE A 178 9.39 -19.41 11.88
C ILE A 178 9.94 -18.07 11.43
N LYS A 179 9.75 -16.99 12.20
CA LYS A 179 10.28 -15.66 11.87
C LYS A 179 11.78 -15.53 12.03
N THR A 180 12.40 -16.35 12.87
CA THR A 180 13.86 -16.44 12.95
C THR A 180 14.42 -17.11 11.69
N LEU A 181 13.74 -18.14 11.16
CA LEU A 181 14.10 -18.78 9.90
C LEU A 181 13.82 -17.88 8.69
N ALA A 182 12.68 -17.19 8.71
CA ALA A 182 12.17 -16.32 7.65
C ALA A 182 11.93 -14.90 8.19
N PRO A 183 12.98 -14.08 8.28
CA PRO A 183 12.88 -12.73 8.80
C PRO A 183 11.90 -11.88 8.00
N HIS A 184 11.05 -11.18 8.73
CA HIS A 184 10.15 -10.18 8.17
C HIS A 184 10.92 -9.09 7.40
N TRP A 185 10.32 -8.62 6.31
CA TRP A 185 10.76 -7.40 5.65
C TRP A 185 10.07 -6.20 6.32
N SER A 186 10.73 -5.05 6.34
CA SER A 186 10.21 -3.87 7.05
C SER A 186 8.77 -3.54 6.67
N GLU A 187 7.90 -3.49 7.67
CA GLU A 187 6.45 -3.30 7.55
C GLU A 187 6.05 -1.90 7.11
N THR A 188 7.02 -0.96 7.09
CA THR A 188 6.83 0.34 6.47
C THR A 188 6.88 0.26 4.94
N SER A 189 7.41 -0.83 4.38
CA SER A 189 7.66 -0.99 2.93
C SER A 189 7.02 -2.24 2.32
N TYR A 190 6.75 -3.28 3.11
CA TYR A 190 6.19 -4.54 2.64
C TYR A 190 5.15 -5.07 3.61
N PHE A 191 4.09 -5.68 3.09
CA PHE A 191 3.22 -6.55 3.89
C PHE A 191 3.74 -7.99 3.81
N ASN A 192 4.04 -8.58 4.97
CA ASN A 192 4.60 -9.93 5.07
C ASN A 192 3.49 -10.99 5.11
N ILE A 193 3.54 -11.93 4.18
CA ILE A 193 2.61 -13.06 4.10
C ILE A 193 3.39 -14.35 4.26
N TYR A 194 3.12 -15.11 5.31
CA TYR A 194 3.72 -16.40 5.55
C TYR A 194 2.80 -17.51 5.08
N VAL A 195 3.27 -18.36 4.18
CA VAL A 195 2.55 -19.54 3.70
C VAL A 195 3.17 -20.78 4.33
N ILE A 196 2.41 -21.44 5.19
CA ILE A 196 2.87 -22.58 6.01
C ILE A 196 2.11 -23.86 5.66
N THR A 197 2.64 -25.04 6.02
CA THR A 197 2.01 -26.34 5.71
C THR A 197 0.61 -26.47 6.33
N THR A 198 0.51 -26.34 7.65
CA THR A 198 -0.74 -26.43 8.43
C THR A 198 -0.61 -25.71 9.78
N PHE A 199 -1.70 -25.64 10.54
CA PHE A 199 -1.71 -25.19 11.94
C PHE A 199 -1.99 -26.38 12.86
N ASP A 200 -1.26 -26.49 13.97
CA ASP A 200 -1.52 -27.44 15.06
C ASP A 200 -1.66 -28.92 14.60
N GLY A 201 -1.02 -29.31 13.50
CA GLY A 201 -1.14 -30.67 12.94
C GLY A 201 -2.48 -31.02 12.31
N SER A 202 -3.30 -30.01 12.01
CA SER A 202 -4.55 -30.19 11.27
C SER A 202 -4.30 -30.93 9.95
N ASN A 203 -4.95 -32.09 9.80
CA ASN A 203 -4.86 -32.93 8.59
C ASN A 203 -5.79 -32.44 7.46
N THR A 204 -6.65 -31.45 7.71
CA THR A 204 -7.53 -30.85 6.70
C THR A 204 -6.87 -29.61 6.06
N PRO A 205 -6.44 -29.68 4.78
CA PRO A 205 -5.80 -28.55 4.12
C PRO A 205 -6.78 -27.42 3.74
N THR A 206 -8.08 -27.71 3.68
CA THR A 206 -9.12 -26.79 3.17
C THR A 206 -10.22 -26.48 4.18
N ALA A 207 -10.01 -26.83 5.46
CA ALA A 207 -10.97 -26.67 6.54
C ALA A 207 -10.29 -26.36 7.88
N GLY A 208 -11.10 -25.95 8.88
CA GLY A 208 -10.62 -25.50 10.19
C GLY A 208 -9.97 -24.12 10.11
N LEU A 209 -8.99 -23.85 10.99
CA LEU A 209 -8.21 -22.61 10.95
C LEU A 209 -7.46 -22.49 9.61
N MET A 210 -7.78 -21.49 8.79
CA MET A 210 -7.17 -21.33 7.46
C MET A 210 -6.07 -20.28 7.41
N GLY A 211 -6.19 -19.25 8.24
CA GLY A 211 -5.21 -18.20 8.36
C GLY A 211 -5.58 -17.23 9.46
N PHE A 212 -4.71 -16.24 9.62
CA PHE A 212 -4.99 -15.03 10.36
C PHE A 212 -4.19 -13.88 9.75
N ALA A 213 -4.62 -12.65 9.99
CA ALA A 213 -3.80 -11.46 9.82
C ALA A 213 -3.80 -10.59 11.07
N ALA A 214 -2.73 -9.84 11.23
CA ALA A 214 -2.61 -8.81 12.25
C ALA A 214 -3.51 -7.60 11.93
N PHE A 215 -4.11 -6.98 12.94
CA PHE A 215 -4.85 -5.72 12.79
C PHE A 215 -3.86 -4.55 12.55
N PRO A 216 -4.25 -3.43 11.91
CA PRO A 216 -3.29 -2.39 11.50
C PRO A 216 -2.48 -1.77 12.64
N ASN A 217 -3.06 -1.66 13.84
CA ASN A 217 -2.42 -1.15 15.05
C ASN A 217 -1.59 -2.22 15.81
N SER A 218 -1.30 -3.36 15.20
CA SER A 218 -0.28 -4.31 15.68
C SER A 218 1.10 -3.68 15.56
N THR A 219 2.05 -4.00 16.44
CA THR A 219 3.44 -3.49 16.29
C THR A 219 3.99 -3.80 14.90
N ASP A 220 4.96 -3.03 14.41
CA ASP A 220 5.58 -3.30 13.10
C ASP A 220 6.03 -4.76 13.00
N ALA A 221 6.79 -5.23 13.99
CA ALA A 221 7.22 -6.62 14.05
C ALA A 221 6.06 -7.63 14.17
N GLY A 222 4.83 -7.23 14.48
CA GLY A 222 3.65 -8.10 14.56
C GLY A 222 2.72 -8.01 13.35
N TYR A 223 2.94 -7.08 12.43
CA TYR A 223 2.02 -6.76 11.33
C TYR A 223 2.25 -7.63 10.09
N GLU A 224 1.64 -8.80 10.10
CA GLU A 224 1.84 -9.87 9.12
C GLU A 224 0.60 -10.77 9.01
N SER A 225 0.59 -11.65 8.01
CA SER A 225 -0.42 -12.70 7.86
C SER A 225 0.22 -14.08 7.79
N PHE A 226 -0.46 -15.09 8.35
CA PHE A 226 -0.11 -16.50 8.20
C PHE A 226 -1.27 -17.25 7.54
N MET A 227 -0.96 -18.03 6.51
CA MET A 227 -1.93 -18.76 5.70
C MET A 227 -1.52 -20.22 5.57
N LYS A 228 -2.48 -21.15 5.69
CA LYS A 228 -2.26 -22.55 5.28
C LYS A 228 -2.03 -22.60 3.78
N THR A 229 -1.06 -23.39 3.33
CA THR A 229 -0.76 -23.63 1.91
C THR A 229 -1.99 -24.02 1.09
N GLY A 230 -2.93 -24.78 1.66
CA GLY A 230 -4.15 -25.24 0.99
C GLY A 230 -5.00 -24.14 0.34
N VAL A 231 -4.98 -22.92 0.90
CA VAL A 231 -5.72 -21.77 0.36
C VAL A 231 -5.21 -21.36 -1.04
N VAL A 232 -3.91 -21.52 -1.29
CA VAL A 232 -3.25 -21.09 -2.52
C VAL A 232 -3.71 -21.89 -3.76
N THR A 233 -4.19 -23.13 -3.57
CA THR A 233 -4.68 -23.96 -4.70
C THR A 233 -6.20 -23.93 -4.85
N ASN A 234 -6.94 -23.31 -3.92
CA ASN A 234 -8.37 -23.18 -4.08
C ASN A 234 -8.66 -22.07 -5.11
N PRO A 235 -9.29 -22.39 -6.26
CA PRO A 235 -9.54 -21.41 -7.32
C PRO A 235 -10.40 -20.23 -6.85
N HIS A 236 -11.30 -20.48 -5.89
CA HIS A 236 -12.21 -19.50 -5.27
C HIS A 236 -11.83 -19.27 -3.81
N ASP A 237 -10.54 -19.18 -3.51
CA ASP A 237 -10.10 -18.83 -2.16
C ASP A 237 -10.51 -17.40 -1.81
N THR A 238 -11.26 -17.28 -0.73
CA THR A 238 -11.65 -16.02 -0.12
C THR A 238 -10.87 -15.72 1.14
N THR A 239 -10.17 -16.73 1.67
CA THR A 239 -9.50 -16.65 2.97
C THR A 239 -8.51 -15.49 2.99
N PHE A 240 -7.66 -15.34 1.97
CA PHE A 240 -6.71 -14.23 2.00
C PHE A 240 -7.34 -12.85 1.83
N ALA A 241 -8.41 -12.73 1.05
CA ALA A 241 -9.17 -11.48 0.96
C ALA A 241 -9.84 -11.14 2.31
N HIS A 242 -10.34 -12.15 3.02
CA HIS A 242 -10.84 -12.00 4.38
C HIS A 242 -9.74 -11.56 5.36
N GLU A 243 -8.62 -12.29 5.41
CA GLU A 243 -7.49 -11.97 6.29
C GLU A 243 -6.90 -10.59 6.00
N PHE A 244 -6.67 -10.25 4.74
CA PHE A 244 -6.14 -8.92 4.41
C PHE A 244 -7.18 -7.81 4.68
N GLY A 245 -8.48 -8.11 4.69
CA GLY A 245 -9.52 -7.21 5.19
C GLY A 245 -9.29 -6.83 6.66
N HIS A 246 -8.96 -7.81 7.51
CA HIS A 246 -8.52 -7.55 8.88
C HIS A 246 -7.24 -6.71 8.95
N ALA A 247 -6.26 -7.01 8.09
CA ALA A 247 -5.02 -6.23 8.00
C ALA A 247 -5.26 -4.77 7.60
N MET A 248 -6.40 -4.45 7.00
CA MET A 248 -6.80 -3.10 6.63
C MET A 248 -7.76 -2.42 7.61
N GLY A 249 -8.17 -3.12 8.69
CA GLY A 249 -8.98 -2.52 9.76
C GLY A 249 -10.43 -2.99 9.84
N LEU A 250 -10.81 -4.04 9.09
CA LEU A 250 -12.15 -4.62 9.19
C LEU A 250 -12.25 -5.63 10.34
N TYR A 251 -13.34 -5.59 11.07
CA TYR A 251 -13.72 -6.65 12.01
C TYR A 251 -14.57 -7.72 11.30
N HIS A 252 -14.80 -8.84 11.97
CA HIS A 252 -15.86 -9.75 11.56
C HIS A 252 -17.21 -9.05 11.65
N THR A 253 -18.12 -9.27 10.71
CA THR A 253 -19.48 -8.65 10.73
C THR A 253 -20.33 -9.06 11.94
N PHE A 254 -19.89 -10.08 12.66
CA PHE A 254 -20.52 -10.64 13.86
C PHE A 254 -19.67 -10.41 15.12
N GLU A 255 -18.75 -9.43 15.10
CA GLU A 255 -17.88 -9.10 16.24
C GLU A 255 -18.71 -8.93 17.52
N GLY A 256 -18.28 -9.57 18.61
CA GLY A 256 -19.04 -9.65 19.87
C GLY A 256 -20.09 -10.77 19.93
N GLY A 257 -20.37 -11.46 18.82
CA GLY A 257 -21.12 -12.72 18.77
C GLY A 257 -20.20 -13.95 18.76
N ARG A 258 -20.76 -15.13 19.09
CA ARG A 258 -20.00 -16.39 19.06
C ARG A 258 -20.09 -17.03 17.67
N TYR A 259 -18.93 -17.32 17.05
CA TYR A 259 -18.88 -17.77 15.66
C TYR A 259 -19.57 -19.12 15.39
N ASP A 260 -19.71 -20.01 16.38
CA ASP A 260 -20.33 -21.33 16.22
C ASP A 260 -21.76 -21.39 16.79
N ALA A 261 -22.28 -20.28 17.32
CA ALA A 261 -23.65 -20.18 17.80
C ALA A 261 -24.65 -20.30 16.63
N VAL A 262 -25.86 -20.76 16.94
CA VAL A 262 -26.96 -20.90 15.98
C VAL A 262 -28.13 -20.00 16.36
N PRO A 263 -29.04 -19.65 15.42
CA PRO A 263 -30.21 -18.84 15.74
C PRO A 263 -31.01 -19.41 16.92
N GLY A 264 -31.20 -18.57 17.95
CA GLY A 264 -31.85 -18.94 19.21
C GLY A 264 -30.88 -19.06 20.39
N ASP A 265 -29.57 -19.20 20.14
CA ASP A 265 -28.56 -19.11 21.19
C ASP A 265 -28.43 -17.65 21.68
N ASN A 266 -28.19 -17.46 22.98
CA ASN A 266 -28.05 -16.14 23.59
C ASN A 266 -26.92 -15.29 22.97
N ASP A 267 -25.84 -15.94 22.52
CA ASP A 267 -24.63 -15.29 22.00
C ASP A 267 -24.57 -15.33 20.46
N TYR A 268 -25.68 -15.69 19.78
CA TYR A 268 -25.72 -15.73 18.31
C TYR A 268 -25.63 -14.34 17.69
N CYS A 269 -26.37 -13.39 18.25
CA CYS A 269 -26.37 -12.02 17.76
C CYS A 269 -25.44 -11.15 18.60
N PRO A 270 -24.53 -10.36 17.99
CA PRO A 270 -23.68 -9.39 18.69
C PRO A 270 -24.45 -8.48 19.66
N PRO A 271 -23.89 -8.00 20.78
CA PRO A 271 -24.56 -6.97 21.58
C PRO A 271 -24.77 -5.69 20.76
N THR A 272 -25.82 -4.92 21.07
CA THR A 272 -26.12 -3.66 20.36
C THR A 272 -26.44 -2.53 21.33
N THR A 273 -25.91 -1.35 21.04
CA THR A 273 -26.20 -0.05 21.66
C THR A 273 -27.30 0.71 20.90
N GLY A 274 -27.62 0.27 19.67
CA GLY A 274 -28.53 0.93 18.75
C GLY A 274 -27.83 1.94 17.83
N VAL A 275 -26.50 2.02 17.88
CA VAL A 275 -25.68 2.92 17.07
C VAL A 275 -24.72 2.07 16.22
N CYS A 276 -24.99 1.94 14.92
CA CYS A 276 -24.22 1.08 14.02
C CYS A 276 -22.71 1.36 13.95
N GLY A 277 -22.27 2.60 14.19
CA GLY A 277 -20.83 2.95 14.24
C GLY A 277 -20.14 2.59 15.55
N GLU A 278 -20.86 2.02 16.51
CA GLU A 278 -20.34 1.57 17.81
C GLU A 278 -20.66 0.09 18.09
N ASP A 279 -21.52 -0.50 17.26
CA ASP A 279 -21.98 -1.87 17.37
C ASP A 279 -21.19 -2.77 16.42
N ASP A 280 -21.08 -4.05 16.78
CA ASP A 280 -20.60 -5.13 15.91
C ASP A 280 -19.24 -4.81 15.25
N ASP A 281 -19.20 -4.71 13.92
CA ASP A 281 -18.03 -4.38 13.10
C ASP A 281 -17.79 -2.88 12.90
N GLU A 282 -18.61 -2.04 13.55
CA GLU A 282 -18.61 -0.58 13.49
C GLU A 282 -18.79 -0.03 12.07
N VAL A 283 -19.53 -0.74 11.22
CA VAL A 283 -19.84 -0.32 9.85
C VAL A 283 -21.36 -0.24 9.67
N CYS A 284 -21.86 0.91 9.21
CA CYS A 284 -23.30 1.16 9.20
C CYS A 284 -24.08 0.55 8.03
N ASP A 285 -23.40 0.13 6.97
CA ASP A 285 -24.01 -0.55 5.82
C ASP A 285 -23.81 -2.08 5.85
N THR A 286 -23.24 -2.60 6.93
CA THR A 286 -23.29 -4.01 7.32
C THR A 286 -24.37 -4.16 8.38
N GLU A 287 -25.38 -4.98 8.09
CA GLU A 287 -26.45 -5.22 9.05
C GLU A 287 -25.96 -6.15 10.17
N ARG A 288 -26.46 -5.91 11.38
CA ARG A 288 -26.22 -6.80 12.53
C ARG A 288 -26.67 -8.23 12.25
N ALA A 289 -25.77 -9.19 12.35
CA ALA A 289 -26.07 -10.61 12.18
C ALA A 289 -25.08 -11.52 12.92
N GLY A 290 -25.46 -12.78 13.11
CA GLY A 290 -24.52 -13.83 13.51
C GLY A 290 -23.61 -14.29 12.36
N SER A 291 -22.66 -15.15 12.68
CA SER A 291 -21.58 -15.61 11.77
C SER A 291 -22.04 -16.45 10.57
N ALA A 292 -23.27 -16.98 10.64
CA ALA A 292 -23.82 -17.94 9.66
C ALA A 292 -22.89 -19.14 9.34
N TYR A 293 -21.97 -19.48 10.25
CA TYR A 293 -20.95 -20.54 10.08
C TYR A 293 -21.56 -21.92 9.76
N THR A 294 -22.75 -22.18 10.29
CA THR A 294 -23.49 -23.45 10.20
C THR A 294 -24.50 -23.50 9.06
N PHE A 295 -24.64 -22.43 8.26
CA PHE A 295 -25.73 -22.33 7.27
C PHE A 295 -25.45 -23.08 5.97
N TRP A 296 -24.25 -23.62 5.77
CA TRP A 296 -23.93 -24.38 4.55
C TRP A 296 -24.68 -25.74 4.47
N PRO A 297 -25.21 -26.14 3.29
CA PRO A 297 -25.14 -25.47 1.98
C PRO A 297 -26.28 -24.49 1.66
N VAL A 298 -27.16 -24.19 2.61
CA VAL A 298 -28.36 -23.39 2.38
C VAL A 298 -28.19 -22.00 3.01
N ILE A 299 -27.68 -21.07 2.21
CA ILE A 299 -27.50 -19.69 2.65
C ILE A 299 -28.83 -18.92 2.54
N PRO A 300 -29.28 -18.19 3.58
CA PRO A 300 -30.48 -17.36 3.52
C PRO A 300 -30.44 -16.36 2.36
N SER A 301 -31.58 -16.18 1.69
CA SER A 301 -31.77 -15.08 0.74
C SER A 301 -32.14 -13.79 1.46
N ASN A 302 -32.11 -12.67 0.73
CA ASN A 302 -32.63 -11.37 1.14
C ASN A 302 -34.17 -11.35 1.31
N SER A 303 -34.85 -12.48 1.12
CA SER A 303 -36.27 -12.66 1.46
C SER A 303 -36.47 -13.40 2.79
N THR A 304 -35.39 -13.83 3.44
CA THR A 304 -35.40 -14.55 4.71
C THR A 304 -35.22 -13.56 5.85
N ILE A 305 -35.94 -13.77 6.96
CA ILE A 305 -35.82 -12.95 8.16
C ILE A 305 -34.45 -13.21 8.81
N ASN A 306 -33.68 -12.14 9.03
CA ASN A 306 -32.51 -12.12 9.87
C ASN A 306 -32.97 -12.16 11.35
N PRO A 307 -32.65 -13.23 12.10
CA PRO A 307 -33.11 -13.40 13.48
C PRO A 307 -32.54 -12.34 14.44
N CYS A 308 -31.48 -11.62 14.06
CA CYS A 308 -30.89 -10.58 14.89
C CYS A 308 -31.60 -9.23 14.78
N THR A 309 -32.20 -8.92 13.63
CA THR A 309 -32.85 -7.62 13.38
C THR A 309 -34.37 -7.73 13.30
N GLY A 310 -34.91 -8.92 13.05
CA GLY A 310 -36.34 -9.11 12.75
C GLY A 310 -36.76 -8.57 11.38
N ALA A 311 -35.82 -8.04 10.60
CA ALA A 311 -36.00 -7.62 9.21
C ALA A 311 -35.43 -8.69 8.26
N ASN A 312 -35.71 -8.56 6.97
CA ASN A 312 -35.05 -9.43 5.98
C ASN A 312 -33.55 -9.16 5.92
N TYR A 313 -32.76 -10.18 5.59
CA TYR A 313 -31.34 -10.01 5.24
C TYR A 313 -31.15 -8.99 4.11
N GLN A 314 -30.09 -8.19 4.23
CA GLN A 314 -29.67 -7.12 3.33
C GLN A 314 -28.30 -7.40 2.69
N GLY A 315 -27.76 -8.61 2.87
CA GLY A 315 -26.59 -9.12 2.17
C GLY A 315 -25.37 -9.41 3.06
N VAL A 316 -25.46 -9.28 4.39
CA VAL A 316 -24.34 -9.62 5.30
C VAL A 316 -23.99 -11.11 5.28
N GLN A 317 -24.96 -11.96 4.94
CA GLN A 317 -24.73 -13.38 4.73
C GLN A 317 -23.82 -13.66 3.52
N TYR A 318 -23.63 -12.69 2.63
CA TYR A 318 -22.65 -12.74 1.54
C TYR A 318 -21.40 -11.91 1.83
N ASN A 319 -21.25 -11.34 3.02
CA ASN A 319 -20.12 -10.47 3.32
C ASN A 319 -18.80 -11.27 3.36
N MET A 320 -17.73 -10.68 2.82
CA MET A 320 -16.38 -11.26 2.87
C MET A 320 -15.89 -11.44 4.30
N MET A 321 -16.26 -10.55 5.22
CA MET A 321 -15.88 -10.57 6.63
C MET A 321 -16.81 -11.41 7.52
N ASN A 322 -17.67 -12.23 6.91
CA ASN A 322 -18.51 -13.19 7.62
C ASN A 322 -17.99 -14.63 7.41
N TYR A 323 -18.37 -15.56 8.27
CA TYR A 323 -18.00 -16.97 8.18
C TYR A 323 -18.98 -17.80 7.37
N THR A 324 -19.91 -17.15 6.68
CA THR A 324 -20.78 -17.84 5.72
C THR A 324 -19.91 -18.53 4.68
N ASN A 325 -19.93 -19.85 4.68
CA ASN A 325 -19.27 -20.64 3.64
C ASN A 325 -20.14 -20.54 2.37
N THR A 326 -19.95 -19.51 1.56
CA THR A 326 -20.73 -19.23 0.33
C THR A 326 -19.83 -19.26 -0.91
N VAL A 327 -20.42 -19.54 -2.07
CA VAL A 327 -19.70 -19.55 -3.35
C VAL A 327 -19.23 -18.15 -3.75
N ALA A 328 -19.93 -17.10 -3.33
CA ALA A 328 -19.64 -15.72 -3.66
C ALA A 328 -19.67 -14.83 -2.41
N GLN A 329 -18.65 -13.99 -2.26
CA GLN A 329 -18.53 -13.03 -1.15
C GLN A 329 -18.27 -11.61 -1.67
N LYS A 330 -18.72 -10.60 -0.92
CA LYS A 330 -18.61 -9.18 -1.27
C LYS A 330 -18.25 -8.31 -0.07
N PHE A 331 -17.69 -7.14 -0.36
CA PHE A 331 -17.55 -6.06 0.61
C PHE A 331 -18.66 -5.01 0.44
N THR A 332 -18.88 -4.21 1.48
CA THR A 332 -19.77 -3.04 1.46
C THR A 332 -18.98 -1.74 1.29
N ALA A 333 -19.67 -0.62 1.01
CA ALA A 333 -19.02 0.66 0.79
C ALA A 333 -18.47 1.23 2.11
N GLY A 334 -19.21 1.08 3.20
CA GLY A 334 -18.79 1.50 4.54
C GLY A 334 -17.56 0.74 5.06
N GLN A 335 -17.37 -0.52 4.64
CA GLN A 335 -16.10 -1.23 4.89
C GLN A 335 -14.93 -0.53 4.18
N GLY A 336 -15.16 0.05 2.99
CA GLY A 336 -14.17 0.86 2.28
C GLY A 336 -13.80 2.14 3.02
N ASP A 337 -14.79 2.86 3.56
CA ASP A 337 -14.57 4.06 4.36
C ASP A 337 -13.73 3.75 5.61
N ARG A 338 -14.04 2.64 6.30
CA ARG A 338 -13.29 2.18 7.47
C ARG A 338 -11.84 1.83 7.12
N ILE A 339 -11.61 1.15 6.00
CA ILE A 339 -10.27 0.83 5.50
C ILE A 339 -9.50 2.12 5.25
N GLU A 340 -10.09 3.09 4.55
CA GLU A 340 -9.43 4.38 4.27
C GLU A 340 -9.00 5.06 5.56
N ASP A 341 -9.88 5.12 6.56
CA ASP A 341 -9.59 5.79 7.82
C ASP A 341 -8.48 5.09 8.63
N PHE A 342 -8.54 3.76 8.80
CA PHE A 342 -7.65 3.03 9.70
C PHE A 342 -6.31 2.66 9.03
N PHE A 343 -6.36 2.16 7.80
CA PHE A 343 -5.15 1.76 7.07
C PHE A 343 -4.30 2.98 6.70
N MET A 344 -4.91 4.08 6.24
CA MET A 344 -4.13 5.29 5.90
C MET A 344 -3.58 6.01 7.14
N LEU A 345 -4.22 5.84 8.30
CA LEU A 345 -3.71 6.41 9.54
C LEU A 345 -2.39 5.76 9.98
N ILE A 346 -2.29 4.43 9.90
CA ILE A 346 -1.20 3.67 10.56
C ILE A 346 -0.26 3.00 9.54
N ARG A 347 -0.76 2.70 8.34
CA ARG A 347 -0.07 1.86 7.33
C ARG A 347 0.05 2.53 5.96
N SER A 348 -0.20 3.83 5.87
CA SER A 348 -0.10 4.58 4.62
C SER A 348 1.27 4.51 3.94
N SER A 349 2.36 4.26 4.66
CA SER A 349 3.69 4.14 4.06
C SER A 349 3.76 3.02 3.00
N LEU A 350 3.00 1.93 3.19
CA LEU A 350 2.89 0.84 2.23
C LEU A 350 2.35 1.30 0.86
N THR A 351 1.50 2.32 0.85
CA THR A 351 0.91 2.87 -0.39
C THR A 351 1.90 3.68 -1.23
N THR A 352 2.99 4.12 -0.63
CA THR A 352 4.03 4.95 -1.28
C THR A 352 5.35 4.21 -1.47
N SER A 353 5.41 2.95 -1.06
CA SER A 353 6.62 2.15 -1.18
C SER A 353 6.93 1.79 -2.63
N LYS A 354 8.23 1.85 -2.98
CA LYS A 354 8.76 1.38 -4.27
C LYS A 354 8.99 -0.13 -4.30
N GLY A 355 8.64 -0.87 -3.25
CA GLY A 355 8.87 -2.31 -3.16
C GLY A 355 8.27 -3.09 -4.33
N ALA A 356 7.14 -2.63 -4.87
CA ALA A 356 6.43 -3.23 -6.01
C ALA A 356 6.98 -2.82 -7.39
N THR A 357 7.93 -1.88 -7.46
CA THR A 357 8.47 -1.35 -8.72
C THR A 357 9.80 -2.01 -9.07
N ALA A 358 10.06 -2.38 -10.32
CA ALA A 358 11.35 -2.95 -10.72
C ALA A 358 12.50 -1.94 -10.52
N LEU A 359 13.70 -2.41 -10.17
CA LEU A 359 14.89 -1.56 -10.00
C LEU A 359 15.19 -0.73 -11.27
N PRO A 360 15.68 0.51 -11.13
CA PRO A 360 16.13 1.28 -12.29
C PRO A 360 17.34 0.59 -12.93
N ALA A 361 17.49 0.73 -14.24
CA ALA A 361 18.64 0.16 -14.96
C ALA A 361 19.99 0.75 -14.54
N THR A 362 19.98 1.95 -13.94
CA THR A 362 21.18 2.65 -13.48
C THR A 362 20.97 3.14 -12.05
N PRO A 363 21.81 2.71 -11.09
CA PRO A 363 21.72 3.21 -9.72
C PRO A 363 22.19 4.67 -9.67
N VAL A 364 21.41 5.51 -9.00
CA VAL A 364 21.76 6.90 -8.71
C VAL A 364 22.16 6.96 -7.24
N SER A 365 23.37 7.45 -6.94
CA SER A 365 23.73 7.75 -5.56
C SER A 365 22.88 8.91 -5.07
N THR A 366 22.15 8.68 -4.00
CA THR A 366 21.19 9.63 -3.43
C THR A 366 21.46 9.91 -1.96
N THR A 367 22.51 9.32 -1.37
CA THR A 367 22.85 9.51 0.04
C THR A 367 23.68 10.78 0.21
N PRO A 368 23.21 11.78 0.97
CA PRO A 368 23.94 12.99 1.29
C PRO A 368 24.91 12.73 2.44
N ILE A 369 25.71 13.73 2.79
CA ILE A 369 26.50 13.69 4.04
C ILE A 369 25.56 13.49 5.23
N ALA A 370 26.03 12.71 6.23
CA ALA A 370 25.27 12.46 7.45
C ALA A 370 25.13 13.76 8.25
N ALA A 371 23.96 13.98 8.85
CA ALA A 371 23.79 15.10 9.76
C ALA A 371 24.74 14.94 10.96
N THR A 372 25.41 16.03 11.33
CA THR A 372 26.25 16.17 12.53
C THR A 372 25.44 16.01 13.81
N CYS A 373 24.12 16.16 13.73
CA CYS A 373 23.18 16.00 14.82
C CYS A 373 21.96 15.17 14.38
N ASN A 374 21.54 14.26 15.24
CA ASN A 374 20.23 13.60 15.17
C ASN A 374 19.50 13.89 16.48
N PRO A 375 18.15 13.86 16.50
CA PRO A 375 17.42 14.00 17.75
C PRO A 375 17.85 12.93 18.75
N THR A 376 18.09 13.34 20.00
CA THR A 376 18.53 12.42 21.06
C THR A 376 17.39 11.57 21.63
N GLY A 377 16.15 11.93 21.30
CA GLY A 377 14.94 11.25 21.74
C GLY A 377 13.73 12.18 21.73
N VAL A 378 12.68 11.75 22.41
CA VAL A 378 11.44 12.49 22.69
C VAL A 378 11.26 12.64 24.20
N ALA A 379 10.81 13.80 24.67
CA ALA A 379 10.55 14.05 26.09
C ALA A 379 9.33 13.27 26.60
N ASN A 380 8.35 13.06 25.73
CA ASN A 380 7.12 12.32 26.00
C ASN A 380 7.01 11.17 24.99
N PRO A 381 7.74 10.07 25.19
CA PRO A 381 7.72 8.94 24.28
C PRO A 381 6.32 8.32 24.21
N SER A 382 5.95 7.86 23.01
CA SER A 382 4.67 7.21 22.74
C SER A 382 4.58 5.77 23.29
N THR A 383 5.36 5.40 24.30
CA THR A 383 5.45 4.01 24.81
C THR A 383 4.19 3.53 25.54
N ALA A 384 3.35 4.45 26.02
CA ALA A 384 2.10 4.13 26.71
C ALA A 384 0.87 4.81 26.10
N SER A 385 1.04 5.65 25.07
CA SER A 385 -0.04 6.43 24.46
C SER A 385 0.28 6.79 23.02
N ALA A 386 -0.72 6.73 22.14
CA ALA A 386 -0.59 7.13 20.75
C ALA A 386 -0.85 8.64 20.59
N PHE A 387 0.20 9.45 20.72
CA PHE A 387 0.12 10.89 20.47
C PHE A 387 -0.04 11.24 18.99
N LEU A 388 0.44 10.34 18.10
CA LEU A 388 0.40 10.50 16.64
C LEU A 388 0.96 11.85 16.19
N ALA A 389 2.06 12.24 16.84
CA ALA A 389 2.83 13.43 16.53
C ALA A 389 3.95 13.09 15.54
N GLY A 390 4.21 13.97 14.58
CA GLY A 390 5.14 13.72 13.49
C GLY A 390 4.51 13.97 12.11
N PRO A 391 5.35 14.01 11.05
CA PRO A 391 4.87 14.02 9.68
C PRO A 391 4.06 12.75 9.39
N THR A 392 3.01 12.89 8.60
CA THR A 392 2.24 11.75 8.04
C THR A 392 2.37 11.66 6.53
N SER A 393 2.84 12.74 5.89
CA SER A 393 3.31 12.73 4.51
C SER A 393 4.27 13.87 4.26
N VAL A 394 5.18 13.67 3.30
CA VAL A 394 6.09 14.71 2.80
C VAL A 394 6.07 14.66 1.28
N LYS A 395 5.82 15.82 0.65
CA LYS A 395 5.85 16.00 -0.79
C LYS A 395 6.69 17.20 -1.19
N LEU A 396 7.65 16.96 -2.07
CA LEU A 396 8.50 17.98 -2.69
C LEU A 396 9.06 17.40 -3.99
N GLY A 397 8.68 17.95 -5.15
CA GLY A 397 9.08 17.39 -6.44
C GLY A 397 8.69 15.91 -6.57
N ASP A 398 9.68 15.05 -6.74
CA ASP A 398 9.53 13.59 -6.84
C ASP A 398 9.39 12.90 -5.46
N ILE A 399 9.73 13.59 -4.37
CA ILE A 399 9.45 13.10 -3.02
C ILE A 399 7.94 13.11 -2.84
N ASN A 400 7.41 11.94 -2.49
CA ASN A 400 6.00 11.73 -2.18
C ASN A 400 5.88 10.49 -1.30
N ASN A 401 6.22 10.64 -0.03
CA ASN A 401 6.18 9.59 0.97
C ASN A 401 5.02 9.82 1.91
N SER A 402 4.32 8.74 2.27
CA SER A 402 3.46 8.70 3.44
C SER A 402 4.20 7.98 4.57
N SER A 403 3.89 8.36 5.80
CA SER A 403 4.51 7.81 7.00
C SER A 403 3.48 7.71 8.12
N ALA A 404 3.76 6.80 9.06
CA ALA A 404 3.02 6.74 10.31
C ALA A 404 3.66 7.72 11.30
N ALA A 405 2.84 8.60 11.88
CA ALA A 405 3.26 9.39 13.04
C ALA A 405 3.59 8.47 14.23
N THR A 406 4.28 8.97 15.25
CA THR A 406 4.75 8.10 16.34
C THR A 406 3.61 7.52 17.20
N TRP A 407 3.71 6.23 17.52
CA TRP A 407 2.78 5.51 18.40
C TRP A 407 3.46 4.27 19.01
N PRO A 408 2.90 3.60 20.05
CA PRO A 408 3.62 2.55 20.78
C PRO A 408 4.18 1.41 19.91
N GLY A 409 3.47 1.01 18.85
CA GLY A 409 3.90 -0.07 17.96
C GLY A 409 4.79 0.36 16.78
N ALA A 410 4.99 1.67 16.59
CA ALA A 410 6.00 2.25 15.69
C ALA A 410 6.60 3.52 16.34
N PRO A 411 7.43 3.38 17.39
CA PRO A 411 7.87 4.50 18.23
C PRO A 411 9.03 5.32 17.61
N ALA A 412 9.26 5.20 16.31
CA ALA A 412 10.38 5.85 15.64
C ALA A 412 10.20 7.37 15.64
N PHE A 413 10.96 8.08 16.47
CA PHE A 413 10.99 9.56 16.49
C PHE A 413 11.97 10.15 15.47
N TYR A 414 12.82 9.33 14.86
CA TYR A 414 13.73 9.72 13.79
C TYR A 414 13.73 8.67 12.69
N VAL A 415 13.47 9.11 11.47
CA VAL A 415 13.46 8.25 10.28
C VAL A 415 14.38 8.85 9.22
N ASP A 416 15.48 8.15 8.94
CA ASP A 416 16.38 8.55 7.86
C ASP A 416 15.99 7.85 6.54
N TYR A 417 15.25 8.54 5.67
CA TYR A 417 14.90 8.04 4.35
C TYR A 417 16.05 8.17 3.33
N THR A 418 17.11 8.93 3.63
CA THR A 418 18.28 9.07 2.74
C THR A 418 19.02 7.75 2.51
N THR A 419 18.86 6.80 3.45
CA THR A 419 19.38 5.43 3.36
C THR A 419 18.37 4.44 2.75
N LYS A 420 17.14 4.89 2.48
CA LYS A 420 16.01 4.05 2.02
C LYS A 420 15.55 4.35 0.60
N ALA A 421 16.38 4.99 -0.22
CA ALA A 421 16.05 5.38 -1.60
C ALA A 421 15.62 4.23 -2.51
N CYS A 422 15.99 2.99 -2.16
CA CYS A 422 15.58 1.81 -2.89
C CYS A 422 14.08 1.51 -2.77
N VAL A 423 13.52 1.69 -1.56
CA VAL A 423 12.16 1.29 -1.19
C VAL A 423 11.21 2.47 -0.97
N ALA A 424 11.72 3.71 -0.97
CA ALA A 424 10.93 4.93 -0.74
C ALA A 424 11.19 6.03 -1.80
N ASN A 425 10.26 6.98 -1.94
CA ASN A 425 10.45 8.20 -2.72
C ASN A 425 11.21 9.25 -1.89
N SER A 426 12.50 8.99 -1.64
CA SER A 426 13.29 9.81 -0.71
C SER A 426 14.23 10.83 -1.38
N TYR A 427 14.16 10.99 -2.69
CA TYR A 427 15.07 11.83 -3.47
C TYR A 427 14.33 12.65 -4.53
N THR A 428 14.74 13.91 -4.72
CA THR A 428 14.27 14.74 -5.84
C THR A 428 15.34 15.74 -6.32
N PRO A 429 15.47 15.99 -7.64
CA PRO A 429 16.22 17.12 -8.16
C PRO A 429 15.40 18.42 -8.08
N LEU A 430 16.04 19.53 -7.66
CA LEU A 430 15.42 20.85 -7.60
C LEU A 430 16.29 21.87 -8.36
N VAL A 431 15.66 22.88 -8.94
CA VAL A 431 16.35 23.91 -9.71
C VAL A 431 16.66 25.11 -8.82
N VAL A 432 17.92 25.55 -8.79
CA VAL A 432 18.32 26.77 -8.06
C VAL A 432 17.68 28.02 -8.67
N GLY A 433 17.31 28.99 -7.83
CA GLY A 433 16.63 30.21 -8.26
C GLY A 433 15.18 30.03 -8.73
N GLN A 434 14.67 28.79 -8.76
CA GLN A 434 13.28 28.49 -9.05
C GLN A 434 12.51 28.23 -7.75
N GLN A 435 11.33 28.83 -7.61
CA GLN A 435 10.44 28.56 -6.48
C GLN A 435 10.01 27.09 -6.48
N GLN A 436 10.09 26.47 -5.30
CA GLN A 436 9.68 25.11 -5.00
C GLN A 436 8.57 25.16 -3.94
N THR A 437 7.70 24.16 -3.94
CA THR A 437 6.62 24.02 -2.95
C THR A 437 6.82 22.71 -2.20
N VAL A 438 6.86 22.79 -0.86
CA VAL A 438 6.85 21.64 0.03
C VAL A 438 5.47 21.54 0.69
N GLU A 439 4.94 20.32 0.76
CA GLU A 439 3.73 19.97 1.50
C GLU A 439 4.09 18.92 2.56
N VAL A 440 3.71 19.18 3.81
CA VAL A 440 3.89 18.26 4.95
C VAL A 440 2.52 17.98 5.55
N GLY A 441 2.07 16.73 5.47
CA GLY A 441 0.87 16.26 6.15
C GLY A 441 1.16 15.97 7.62
N PHE A 442 0.17 16.18 8.48
CA PHE A 442 0.21 15.86 9.90
C PHE A 442 -1.19 15.54 10.43
N LEU A 443 -1.27 14.96 11.62
CA LEU A 443 -2.52 14.65 12.30
C LEU A 443 -2.63 15.38 13.65
N LYS A 444 -3.82 15.88 13.96
CA LYS A 444 -4.19 16.42 15.27
C LYS A 444 -4.99 15.38 16.08
N ALA A 445 -4.29 14.39 16.61
CA ALA A 445 -4.88 13.38 17.48
C ALA A 445 -5.15 13.88 18.91
N THR A 446 -4.46 14.95 19.33
CA THR A 446 -4.64 15.59 20.65
C THR A 446 -5.18 17.01 20.49
N ASN A 447 -5.37 17.73 21.61
CA ASN A 447 -5.74 19.14 21.57
C ASN A 447 -4.55 20.08 21.27
N LEU A 448 -3.33 19.54 21.18
CA LEU A 448 -2.13 20.31 20.88
C LEU A 448 -1.91 20.37 19.37
N ASP A 449 -1.59 21.55 18.87
CA ASP A 449 -1.18 21.74 17.48
C ASP A 449 0.30 21.39 17.29
N GLN A 450 0.65 21.01 16.05
CA GLN A 450 2.03 20.69 15.67
C GLN A 450 2.72 21.90 15.05
N SER A 451 3.98 22.14 15.42
CA SER A 451 4.87 23.06 14.72
C SER A 451 5.71 22.29 13.71
N ILE A 452 5.80 22.81 12.49
CA ILE A 452 6.45 22.15 11.36
C ILE A 452 7.64 22.99 10.90
N ARG A 453 8.73 22.31 10.56
CA ARG A 453 9.96 22.92 10.05
C ARG A 453 10.56 22.06 8.95
N VAL A 454 11.16 22.72 7.97
CA VAL A 454 11.94 22.08 6.92
C VAL A 454 13.26 22.81 6.78
N TRP A 455 14.36 22.06 6.79
CA TRP A 455 15.71 22.56 6.52
C TRP A 455 16.31 21.86 5.30
N ILE A 456 17.21 22.53 4.59
CA ILE A 456 18.06 21.93 3.56
C ILE A 456 19.50 22.37 3.82
N ASP A 457 20.39 21.42 4.08
CA ASP A 457 21.84 21.63 4.20
C ASP A 457 22.40 22.04 2.82
N TYR A 458 22.41 23.35 2.57
CA TYR A 458 22.77 23.94 1.28
C TYR A 458 24.27 23.95 1.06
N ASN A 459 25.07 23.98 2.12
CA ASN A 459 26.53 24.00 2.04
C ASN A 459 27.16 22.59 2.13
N ASN A 460 26.33 21.56 2.36
CA ASN A 460 26.71 20.15 2.47
C ASN A 460 27.75 19.90 3.58
N ASN A 461 27.64 20.58 4.72
CA ASN A 461 28.57 20.41 5.84
C ASN A 461 28.03 19.48 6.95
N GLY A 462 26.80 18.99 6.81
CA GLY A 462 26.10 18.13 7.76
C GLY A 462 25.47 18.88 8.94
N ALA A 463 25.62 20.19 9.06
CA ALA A 463 24.90 21.01 10.03
C ALA A 463 23.64 21.60 9.39
N PHE A 464 22.74 22.13 10.23
CA PHE A 464 21.57 22.88 9.78
C PHE A 464 21.61 24.27 10.38
N GLU A 465 22.09 25.25 9.61
CA GLU A 465 22.18 26.64 10.07
C GLU A 465 20.84 27.39 9.97
N ALA A 466 20.76 28.56 10.60
CA ALA A 466 19.57 29.40 10.54
C ALA A 466 19.21 29.82 9.10
N SER A 467 20.20 30.00 8.22
CA SER A 467 20.01 30.30 6.79
C SER A 467 19.46 29.13 5.98
N GLU A 468 19.47 27.92 6.54
CA GLU A 468 19.07 26.68 5.88
C GLU A 468 17.66 26.25 6.25
N LEU A 469 16.99 27.00 7.14
CA LEU A 469 15.57 26.85 7.41
C LEU A 469 14.75 27.38 6.24
N VAL A 470 14.19 26.46 5.43
CA VAL A 470 13.47 26.80 4.20
C VAL A 470 11.97 26.96 4.39
N ALA A 471 11.39 26.33 5.42
CA ALA A 471 9.97 26.46 5.74
C ALA A 471 9.72 26.35 7.25
N SER A 472 8.79 27.15 7.77
CA SER A 472 8.37 27.08 9.16
C SER A 472 6.89 27.42 9.35
N GLY A 473 6.22 26.68 10.24
CA GLY A 473 4.87 26.95 10.71
C GLY A 473 4.76 26.63 12.19
N ASN A 474 4.22 27.55 12.98
CA ASN A 474 3.98 27.34 14.41
C ASN A 474 2.52 26.95 14.63
N ASN A 475 2.28 25.91 15.43
CA ASN A 475 0.94 25.48 15.82
C ASN A 475 -0.03 25.42 14.62
N VAL A 476 0.40 24.73 13.56
CA VAL A 476 -0.33 24.66 12.30
C VAL A 476 -1.67 24.00 12.57
N GLN A 477 -2.75 24.67 12.19
CA GLN A 477 -4.11 24.19 12.41
C GLN A 477 -4.39 23.02 11.47
N ALA A 478 -4.92 21.92 12.03
CA ALA A 478 -5.46 20.84 11.22
C ALA A 478 -6.82 21.23 10.62
N GLY A 479 -7.17 20.60 9.51
CA GLY A 479 -8.50 20.68 8.91
C GLY A 479 -9.55 19.96 9.77
N ALA A 480 -10.79 19.99 9.29
CA ALA A 480 -11.94 19.51 10.06
C ALA A 480 -11.74 18.08 10.56
N GLY A 481 -11.32 17.12 9.74
CA GLY A 481 -11.12 15.71 10.11
C GLY A 481 -9.81 15.38 10.81
N GLY A 482 -9.23 16.31 11.58
CA GLY A 482 -7.96 16.13 12.29
C GLY A 482 -6.71 16.07 11.41
N TYR A 483 -6.82 15.86 10.10
CA TYR A 483 -5.69 15.94 9.17
C TYR A 483 -5.40 17.38 8.77
N GLY A 484 -4.12 17.75 8.80
CA GLY A 484 -3.64 19.05 8.32
C GLY A 484 -2.56 18.88 7.26
N THR A 485 -2.45 19.89 6.40
CA THR A 485 -1.35 20.01 5.44
C THR A 485 -0.71 21.37 5.62
N PHE A 486 0.58 21.38 5.95
CA PHE A 486 1.40 22.58 5.91
C PHE A 486 2.03 22.73 4.53
N THR A 487 1.73 23.83 3.85
CA THR A 487 2.28 24.15 2.53
C THR A 487 3.15 25.40 2.63
N ALA A 488 4.37 25.33 2.12
CA ALA A 488 5.27 26.48 2.06
C ALA A 488 6.03 26.52 0.73
N ASN A 489 6.37 27.74 0.32
CA ASN A 489 7.18 27.99 -0.86
C ASN A 489 8.57 28.47 -0.44
N PHE A 490 9.61 27.99 -1.11
CA PHE A 490 10.99 28.42 -0.90
C PHE A 490 11.74 28.43 -2.24
N THR A 491 12.88 29.12 -2.30
CA THR A 491 13.71 29.19 -3.51
C THR A 491 15.13 28.81 -3.15
N PRO A 492 15.67 27.67 -3.64
CA PRO A 492 17.05 27.28 -3.36
C PRO A 492 18.04 28.35 -3.88
N PRO A 493 19.01 28.78 -3.07
CA PRO A 493 19.93 29.84 -3.46
C PRO A 493 20.94 29.33 -4.51
N ALA A 494 21.37 30.23 -5.40
CA ALA A 494 22.39 29.91 -6.41
C ALA A 494 23.76 29.58 -5.79
N THR A 495 24.00 29.96 -4.53
CA THR A 495 25.22 29.70 -3.77
C THR A 495 25.27 28.29 -3.16
N ALA A 496 24.17 27.54 -3.20
CA ALA A 496 24.16 26.19 -2.65
C ALA A 496 25.05 25.24 -3.47
N VAL A 497 25.55 24.20 -2.80
CA VAL A 497 26.28 23.10 -3.44
C VAL A 497 25.36 22.41 -4.44
N GLN A 498 25.85 22.24 -5.67
CA GLN A 498 25.08 21.68 -6.77
C GLN A 498 25.61 20.31 -7.17
N ASP A 499 24.79 19.57 -7.91
CA ASP A 499 25.11 18.27 -8.49
C ASP A 499 25.54 17.17 -7.51
N THR A 500 25.31 17.40 -6.22
CA THR A 500 25.59 16.49 -5.12
C THR A 500 24.33 16.30 -4.29
N PRO A 501 24.05 15.09 -3.74
CA PRO A 501 22.96 14.90 -2.80
C PRO A 501 23.18 15.75 -1.54
N LEU A 502 22.18 16.55 -1.19
CA LEU A 502 22.09 17.37 0.01
C LEU A 502 21.00 16.82 0.92
N ARG A 503 21.15 17.02 2.23
CA ARG A 503 20.18 16.54 3.22
C ARG A 503 19.07 17.57 3.43
N MET A 504 17.83 17.13 3.27
CA MET A 504 16.64 17.85 3.71
C MET A 504 16.13 17.20 4.99
N ARG A 505 15.81 18.01 5.99
CA ARG A 505 15.22 17.55 7.27
C ARG A 505 13.82 18.12 7.42
N VAL A 506 12.84 17.27 7.66
CA VAL A 506 11.45 17.64 7.93
C VAL A 506 11.12 17.25 9.37
N SER A 507 10.53 18.16 10.12
CA SER A 507 10.15 17.90 11.51
C SER A 507 8.75 18.41 11.77
N ALA A 508 7.96 17.59 12.46
CA ALA A 508 6.69 17.99 13.05
C ALA A 508 6.66 17.55 14.51
N ASP A 509 6.37 18.49 15.41
CA ASP A 509 6.40 18.26 16.86
C ASP A 509 5.33 19.09 17.57
N MET A 510 4.84 18.58 18.71
CA MET A 510 3.86 19.27 19.56
C MET A 510 4.56 20.02 20.69
N GLY A 511 4.06 21.17 21.12
CA GLY A 511 4.56 21.85 22.33
C GLY A 511 5.65 22.92 22.12
N GLY A 512 5.89 23.38 20.88
CA GLY A 512 6.68 24.59 20.63
C GLY A 512 7.50 24.55 19.35
N ALA A 513 8.35 25.57 19.15
CA ALA A 513 9.26 25.63 18.02
C ALA A 513 10.36 24.57 18.15
N ASN A 514 10.38 23.65 17.19
CA ASN A 514 11.36 22.59 17.03
C ASN A 514 12.68 23.12 16.43
N VAL A 515 13.79 22.55 16.91
CA VAL A 515 15.15 22.80 16.42
C VAL A 515 15.62 21.64 15.55
N ALA A 516 16.49 21.91 14.58
CA ALA A 516 17.03 20.86 13.70
C ALA A 516 17.86 19.81 14.47
N CYS A 517 18.50 20.25 15.56
CA CYS A 517 19.32 19.45 16.45
C CYS A 517 18.78 19.58 17.88
N GLY A 518 18.11 18.55 18.41
CA GLY A 518 17.62 18.59 19.78
C GLY A 518 16.67 17.47 20.12
N GLN A 519 16.32 17.37 21.40
CA GLN A 519 15.28 16.47 21.88
C GLN A 519 13.92 17.01 21.43
N LEU A 520 13.10 16.14 20.83
CA LEU A 520 11.72 16.45 20.48
C LEU A 520 10.83 16.38 21.72
N ALA A 521 9.67 17.03 21.69
CA ALA A 521 8.70 16.91 22.78
C ALA A 521 7.85 15.64 22.64
N TYR A 522 7.24 15.42 21.47
CA TYR A 522 6.34 14.27 21.18
C TYR A 522 6.54 13.69 19.76
N GLY A 523 7.03 14.50 18.83
CA GLY A 523 6.93 14.28 17.40
C GLY A 523 8.02 13.44 16.77
N GLN A 524 8.25 13.70 15.47
CA GLN A 524 9.17 12.94 14.63
C GLN A 524 9.97 13.87 13.72
N ILE A 525 11.19 13.43 13.39
CA ILE A 525 12.02 13.99 12.34
C ILE A 525 12.17 12.95 11.22
N GLU A 526 12.07 13.40 9.98
CA GLU A 526 12.33 12.62 8.78
C GLU A 526 13.39 13.31 7.90
N ASP A 527 14.41 12.57 7.50
CA ASP A 527 15.47 13.06 6.61
C ASP A 527 15.32 12.51 5.19
N TYR A 528 15.48 13.39 4.21
CA TYR A 528 15.31 13.17 2.78
C TYR A 528 16.52 13.71 2.01
N SER A 529 16.63 13.34 0.74
CA SER A 529 17.71 13.78 -0.15
C SER A 529 17.18 14.73 -1.22
N VAL A 530 17.88 15.84 -1.45
CA VAL A 530 17.63 16.74 -2.58
C VAL A 530 18.90 16.91 -3.39
N ARG A 531 18.79 17.14 -4.69
CA ARG A 531 19.95 17.54 -5.52
C ARG A 531 19.65 18.84 -6.21
N LEU A 532 20.45 19.85 -5.94
CA LEU A 532 20.30 21.15 -6.59
C LEU A 532 21.01 21.15 -7.93
N VAL A 533 20.31 21.60 -8.96
CA VAL A 533 20.82 21.70 -10.33
C VAL A 533 20.56 23.10 -10.88
N GLN A 534 21.40 23.54 -11.81
CA GLN A 534 21.10 24.74 -12.58
C GLN A 534 20.06 24.45 -13.65
N ASN A 535 19.24 25.45 -13.94
CA ASN A 535 18.53 25.45 -15.20
C ASN A 535 19.59 25.61 -16.31
N LEU A 536 19.82 24.57 -17.11
CA LEU A 536 20.64 24.68 -18.31
C LEU A 536 19.87 25.53 -19.33
N GLY A 537 19.96 26.85 -19.16
CA GLY A 537 19.51 27.80 -20.17
C GLY A 537 20.27 27.51 -21.46
N THR A 538 19.55 27.25 -22.55
CA THR A 538 20.15 27.32 -23.87
C THR A 538 20.34 28.80 -24.19
N SER A 539 21.45 29.38 -23.74
CA SER A 539 22.04 30.46 -24.51
C SER A 539 22.49 29.82 -25.82
N GLU A 540 21.60 29.81 -26.82
CA GLU A 540 22.10 29.82 -28.18
C GLU A 540 23.08 30.97 -28.24
N VAL A 541 24.35 30.66 -28.51
CA VAL A 541 25.30 31.67 -28.92
C VAL A 541 24.68 32.27 -30.18
N LYS A 542 24.00 33.42 -30.03
CA LYS A 542 23.66 34.29 -31.15
C LYS A 542 24.97 34.87 -31.67
N THR A 543 25.78 34.02 -32.29
CA THR A 543 26.69 34.44 -33.34
C THR A 543 25.81 34.71 -34.54
N ASP A 544 25.41 35.98 -34.68
CA ASP A 544 24.64 36.54 -35.79
C ASP A 544 25.42 36.44 -37.11
N LYS A 545 25.65 35.21 -37.62
CA LYS A 545 26.28 34.95 -38.92
C LYS A 545 26.02 33.57 -39.53
N ASP A 546 25.03 32.81 -39.08
CA ASP A 546 24.86 31.44 -39.59
C ASP A 546 23.91 31.34 -40.80
N ASP A 547 24.48 30.92 -41.93
CA ASP A 547 23.81 30.50 -43.15
C ASP A 547 23.05 29.16 -43.01
N LEU A 548 22.97 28.60 -41.79
CA LEU A 548 22.34 27.31 -41.46
C LEU A 548 21.58 27.37 -40.12
N VAL A 549 20.25 27.22 -40.14
CA VAL A 549 19.37 27.31 -38.95
C VAL A 549 18.38 26.15 -38.91
N ILE A 550 18.15 25.54 -37.73
CA ILE A 550 17.19 24.44 -37.54
C ILE A 550 15.99 24.97 -36.76
N TYR A 551 14.77 24.77 -37.27
CA TYR A 551 13.55 25.32 -36.69
C TYR A 551 12.30 24.51 -37.12
N PRO A 552 11.18 24.56 -36.38
CA PRO A 552 11.08 25.10 -35.02
C PRO A 552 11.96 24.29 -34.06
N ASN A 553 12.28 24.87 -32.91
CA ASN A 553 12.95 24.19 -31.82
C ASN A 553 12.66 24.96 -30.52
N PRO A 554 11.86 24.44 -29.58
CA PRO A 554 11.27 23.09 -29.54
C PRO A 554 10.18 22.81 -30.59
N VAL A 555 9.89 21.53 -30.85
CA VAL A 555 8.90 21.02 -31.81
C VAL A 555 7.90 20.10 -31.10
N ALA A 556 6.61 20.15 -31.42
CA ALA A 556 5.65 19.19 -30.86
C ALA A 556 5.81 17.81 -31.51
N THR A 557 5.52 16.75 -30.76
CA THR A 557 5.56 15.39 -31.30
C THR A 557 4.66 15.25 -32.54
N GLY A 558 5.24 14.78 -33.65
CA GLY A 558 4.53 14.63 -34.92
C GLY A 558 4.62 15.84 -35.86
N ASP A 559 5.12 16.98 -35.37
CA ASP A 559 5.35 18.16 -36.21
C ASP A 559 6.67 18.06 -37.01
N LYS A 560 6.71 18.79 -38.13
CA LYS A 560 7.82 18.76 -39.08
C LYS A 560 8.97 19.67 -38.62
N VAL A 561 10.20 19.20 -38.79
CA VAL A 561 11.44 19.96 -38.52
C VAL A 561 12.06 20.44 -39.84
N PHE A 562 12.51 21.69 -39.87
CA PHE A 562 13.08 22.35 -41.05
C PHE A 562 14.50 22.86 -40.81
N ILE A 563 15.25 22.95 -41.90
CA ILE A 563 16.59 23.51 -41.98
C ILE A 563 16.55 24.66 -42.98
N LYS A 564 16.89 25.88 -42.56
CA LYS A 564 17.13 27.02 -43.46
C LYS A 564 18.60 27.04 -43.83
N ALA A 565 18.92 27.00 -45.12
CA ALA A 565 20.28 27.02 -45.64
C ALA A 565 20.43 27.89 -46.89
N LYS A 566 21.38 28.84 -46.94
CA LYS A 566 21.52 29.78 -48.08
C LYS A 566 22.20 29.21 -49.33
N ASN A 567 23.00 28.14 -49.21
CA ASN A 567 23.75 27.52 -50.33
C ASN A 567 23.91 26.00 -50.14
N ALA A 568 22.80 25.29 -49.95
CA ALA A 568 22.81 23.87 -49.63
C ALA A 568 22.81 22.98 -50.89
N LYS A 569 23.95 22.38 -51.22
CA LYS A 569 24.02 21.19 -52.08
C LYS A 569 24.39 19.99 -51.21
N ASN A 570 23.72 18.86 -51.39
CA ASN A 570 24.00 17.59 -50.69
C ASN A 570 24.00 17.68 -49.15
N LEU A 571 22.93 18.24 -48.56
CA LEU A 571 22.76 18.28 -47.11
C LEU A 571 22.71 16.86 -46.51
N LYS A 572 23.57 16.61 -45.54
CA LYS A 572 23.58 15.40 -44.71
C LYS A 572 23.12 15.76 -43.31
N VAL A 573 22.17 14.99 -42.79
CA VAL A 573 21.64 15.16 -41.44
C VAL A 573 21.89 13.88 -40.65
N SER A 574 22.42 14.01 -39.45
CA SER A 574 22.50 12.94 -38.46
C SER A 574 21.87 13.42 -37.15
N ILE A 575 21.12 12.53 -36.50
CA ILE A 575 20.41 12.79 -35.25
C ILE A 575 20.90 11.74 -34.26
N SER A 576 21.41 12.19 -33.12
CA SER A 576 21.95 11.35 -32.05
C SER A 576 21.21 11.64 -30.74
N ASP A 577 21.22 10.69 -29.82
CA ASP A 577 20.73 10.90 -28.46
C ASP A 577 21.75 11.71 -27.63
N MET A 578 21.40 12.05 -26.39
CA MET A 578 22.26 12.85 -25.50
C MET A 578 23.53 12.13 -25.04
N SER A 579 23.66 10.81 -25.26
CA SER A 579 24.91 10.08 -25.02
C SER A 579 25.81 10.01 -26.26
N GLY A 580 25.39 10.63 -27.37
CA GLY A 580 26.15 10.67 -28.63
C GLY A 580 25.94 9.46 -29.52
N ARG A 581 25.01 8.55 -29.17
CA ARG A 581 24.67 7.40 -30.02
C ARG A 581 23.77 7.86 -31.16
N LEU A 582 24.17 7.53 -32.39
CA LEU A 582 23.40 7.84 -33.59
C LEU A 582 22.03 7.16 -33.54
N VAL A 583 20.96 7.95 -33.57
CA VAL A 583 19.57 7.50 -33.61
C VAL A 583 19.17 7.25 -35.07
N VAL A 584 19.41 8.23 -35.95
CA VAL A 584 19.00 8.15 -37.36
C VAL A 584 19.74 9.18 -38.23
N SER A 585 19.95 8.87 -39.51
CA SER A 585 20.50 9.79 -40.52
C SER A 585 19.48 10.02 -41.65
N PRO A 586 18.52 10.94 -41.47
CA PRO A 586 17.39 11.06 -42.38
C PRO A 586 17.74 11.78 -43.68
N SER A 587 16.93 11.53 -44.71
CA SER A 587 16.96 12.31 -45.95
C SER A 587 16.26 13.66 -45.75
N VAL A 588 16.65 14.64 -46.54
CA VAL A 588 16.02 15.97 -46.57
C VAL A 588 15.42 16.26 -47.94
N SER A 589 14.27 16.91 -47.96
CA SER A 589 13.60 17.37 -49.18
C SER A 589 13.44 18.89 -49.17
N GLU A 590 13.75 19.55 -50.27
CA GLU A 590 13.57 20.99 -50.41
C GLU A 590 12.08 21.31 -50.62
N GLU A 591 11.49 22.11 -49.73
CA GLU A 591 10.09 22.52 -49.80
C GLU A 591 9.95 23.88 -50.50
N ARG A 592 10.93 24.77 -50.28
CA ARG A 592 11.06 26.10 -50.90
C ARG A 592 12.56 26.44 -50.97
N THR A 593 12.94 27.36 -51.86
CA THR A 593 14.34 27.77 -52.04
C THR A 593 15.03 28.05 -50.70
N GLY A 594 16.02 27.20 -50.36
CA GLY A 594 16.79 27.32 -49.13
C GLY A 594 16.10 26.87 -47.84
N ILE A 595 14.97 26.17 -47.92
CA ILE A 595 14.26 25.55 -46.80
C ILE A 595 14.07 24.06 -47.07
N PHE A 596 14.69 23.25 -46.21
CA PHE A 596 14.72 21.79 -46.32
C PHE A 596 13.96 21.17 -45.16
N LYS A 597 13.03 20.27 -45.46
CA LYS A 597 12.32 19.46 -44.47
C LYS A 597 13.12 18.20 -44.16
N ILE A 598 13.23 17.87 -42.88
CA ILE A 598 13.78 16.59 -42.42
C ILE A 598 12.67 15.54 -42.51
N ASN A 599 12.89 14.48 -43.27
CA ASN A 599 11.90 13.41 -43.44
C ASN A 599 12.05 12.35 -42.35
N GLN A 600 11.81 12.76 -41.11
CA GLN A 600 11.82 11.87 -39.95
C GLN A 600 10.84 12.35 -38.88
N ASN A 601 10.03 11.44 -38.36
CA ASN A 601 9.28 11.67 -37.13
C ASN A 601 10.13 11.19 -35.95
N LEU A 602 10.25 12.04 -34.94
CA LEU A 602 10.97 11.74 -33.71
C LEU A 602 9.97 11.64 -32.56
N GLU A 603 10.21 10.73 -31.62
CA GLU A 603 9.46 10.63 -30.38
C GLU A 603 9.82 11.78 -29.43
N LYS A 604 9.05 11.92 -28.34
CA LYS A 604 9.34 12.90 -27.28
C LYS A 604 10.73 12.67 -26.72
N GLY A 605 11.56 13.71 -26.72
CA GLY A 605 12.94 13.57 -26.29
C GLY A 605 13.82 14.76 -26.65
N VAL A 606 15.06 14.65 -26.21
CA VAL A 606 16.11 15.63 -26.51
C VAL A 606 17.17 14.92 -27.35
N TYR A 607 17.47 15.52 -28.51
CA TYR A 607 18.41 14.99 -29.48
C TYR A 607 19.50 16.01 -29.80
N MET A 608 20.63 15.51 -30.29
CA MET A 608 21.64 16.32 -30.97
C MET A 608 21.50 16.11 -32.47
N ILE A 609 21.21 17.17 -33.19
CA ILE A 609 21.13 17.17 -34.66
C ILE A 609 22.39 17.82 -35.24
N GLN A 610 23.05 17.12 -36.15
CA GLN A 610 24.17 17.63 -36.92
C GLN A 610 23.76 17.71 -38.39
N VAL A 611 23.96 18.89 -38.99
CA VAL A 611 23.66 19.17 -40.39
C VAL A 611 24.94 19.61 -41.09
N SER A 612 25.28 18.99 -42.21
CA SER A 612 26.44 19.37 -43.02
C SER A 612 26.07 19.57 -44.49
N ASN A 613 26.65 20.60 -45.13
CA ASN A 613 26.53 20.89 -46.57
C ASN A 613 27.77 20.41 -47.37
N GLY A 614 28.66 19.62 -46.74
CA GLY A 614 29.92 19.14 -47.32
C GLY A 614 31.12 20.10 -47.17
N LYS A 615 30.91 21.37 -46.80
CA LYS A 615 31.98 22.33 -46.44
C LYS A 615 31.89 22.76 -44.97
N ASP A 616 30.69 23.03 -44.50
CA ASP A 616 30.37 23.43 -43.14
C ASP A 616 29.52 22.36 -42.47
N SER A 617 29.65 22.26 -41.15
CA SER A 617 28.76 21.45 -40.31
C SER A 617 28.29 22.25 -39.11
N LYS A 618 27.00 22.22 -38.82
CA LYS A 618 26.41 22.78 -37.61
C LYS A 618 25.77 21.69 -36.78
N THR A 619 26.08 21.69 -35.50
CA THR A 619 25.43 20.82 -34.51
C THR A 619 24.54 21.68 -33.63
N SER A 620 23.29 21.27 -33.43
CA SER A 620 22.34 21.93 -32.55
C SER A 620 21.58 20.91 -31.71
N LYS A 621 21.06 21.35 -30.57
CA LYS A 621 20.15 20.55 -29.75
C LYS A 621 18.75 20.66 -30.34
N LEU A 622 18.04 19.54 -30.53
CA LEU A 622 16.66 19.49 -31.01
C LEU A 622 15.76 18.91 -29.91
N ILE A 623 14.71 19.65 -29.54
CA ILE A 623 13.77 19.26 -28.48
C ILE A 623 12.43 18.90 -29.10
N ILE A 624 11.96 17.68 -28.86
CA ILE A 624 10.63 17.19 -29.24
C ILE A 624 9.77 17.06 -27.97
N LYS A 625 8.69 17.85 -27.90
CA LYS A 625 7.78 17.98 -26.74
C LYS A 625 6.54 17.10 -26.84
#